data_AF-A0A1G9U497-F1
#
_entry.id   AF-A0A1G9U497-F1
#
_cell.length_a   1.000
_cell.length_b   1.000
_cell.length_c   1.000
_cell.angle_alpha   90.00
_cell.angle_beta   90.00
_cell.angle_gamma   90.00
#
_symmetry.space_group_name_H-M   'P 1'
#
loop_
_entity.id
_entity.type
_entity.pdbx_description
1 polymer ?
#
loop_
_entity_poly.entity_id
_entity_poly.type
_entity_poly.pdbx_seq_one_letter_code
_entity_poly.pdbx_strand_id
1 'polypeptide(L)'
;MIIWFILQCIITILISIIYVTKGNYGDGEKAMAPMTVMIAVFIQFLISVVVFYLLKKRIRGNNRIIFFAFNMVLYELSFLFFSNSLPIFDVFKSGFIGFINRAYSLSSIISGVLIMTAFYIFNLLHPEEVKS
;
A
#
# COMPACT_ATOMS: atom_id res chain seq x y z
N MET A 1 8.93 -12.71 3.29
CA MET A 1 8.77 -11.39 2.62
C MET A 1 7.60 -11.37 1.65
N ILE A 2 7.54 -12.29 0.67
CA ILE A 2 6.43 -12.31 -0.31
C ILE A 2 5.05 -12.41 0.37
N ILE A 3 4.91 -13.27 1.39
CA ILE A 3 3.66 -13.38 2.19
C ILE A 3 3.24 -12.03 2.77
N TRP A 4 4.19 -11.25 3.31
CA TRP A 4 3.91 -9.92 3.86
C TRP A 4 3.45 -8.93 2.77
N PHE A 5 3.95 -9.04 1.53
CA PHE A 5 3.43 -8.24 0.41
C PHE A 5 2.03 -8.64 0.00
N ILE A 6 1.74 -9.95 -0.05
CA ILE A 6 0.39 -10.45 -0.33
C ILE A 6 -0.57 -9.93 0.74
N LEU A 7 -0.19 -10.01 2.02
CA LEU A 7 -0.98 -9.49 3.12
C LEU A 7 -1.21 -7.98 3.02
N GLN A 8 -0.18 -7.21 2.67
CA GLN A 8 -0.33 -5.77 2.41
C GLN A 8 -1.35 -5.51 1.28
N CYS A 9 -1.25 -6.23 0.17
CA CYS A 9 -2.18 -6.07 -0.95
C CYS A 9 -3.62 -6.36 -0.54
N ILE A 10 -3.84 -7.47 0.18
CA ILE A 10 -5.17 -7.87 0.68
C ILE A 10 -5.74 -6.79 1.62
N ILE A 11 -4.95 -6.35 2.61
CA ILE A 11 -5.38 -5.34 3.58
C ILE A 11 -5.68 -4.01 2.88
N THR A 12 -4.86 -3.60 1.91
CA THR A 12 -5.07 -2.39 1.10
C THR A 12 -6.43 -2.44 0.39
N ILE A 13 -6.71 -3.55 -0.31
CA ILE A 13 -7.98 -3.74 -1.02
C ILE A 13 -9.15 -3.72 -0.02
N LEU A 14 -9.06 -4.44 1.10
CA LEU A 14 -10.11 -4.48 2.11
C LEU A 14 -10.41 -3.11 2.72
N ILE A 15 -9.36 -2.36 3.11
CA ILE A 15 -9.52 -1.00 3.63
C ILE A 15 -10.20 -0.13 2.58
N SER A 16 -9.77 -0.19 1.31
CA SER A 16 -10.36 0.60 0.24
C SER A 16 -11.85 0.28 0.02
N ILE A 17 -12.22 -1.00 -0.01
CA ILE A 17 -13.60 -1.44 -0.22
C ILE A 17 -14.47 -0.98 0.95
N ILE A 18 -14.05 -1.24 2.19
CA ILE A 18 -14.79 -0.82 3.39
C ILE A 18 -15.01 0.69 3.36
N TYR A 19 -13.99 1.46 2.97
CA TYR A 19 -14.07 2.91 2.90
C TYR A 19 -15.05 3.40 1.84
N VAL A 20 -15.00 2.83 0.64
CA VAL A 20 -15.88 3.20 -0.47
C VAL A 20 -17.33 2.76 -0.20
N THR A 21 -17.54 1.57 0.37
CA THR A 21 -18.88 1.05 0.67
C THR A 21 -19.56 1.82 1.81
N LYS A 22 -18.81 2.27 2.82
CA LYS A 22 -19.36 3.05 3.94
C LYS A 22 -19.36 4.57 3.69
N GLY A 23 -18.61 5.04 2.70
CA GLY A 23 -18.53 6.45 2.35
C GLY A 23 -19.71 6.92 1.51
N ASN A 24 -19.92 8.24 1.50
CA ASN A 24 -21.04 8.86 0.82
C ASN A 24 -20.69 9.21 -0.65
N TYR A 25 -20.30 8.19 -1.41
CA TYR A 25 -19.88 8.30 -2.81
C TYR A 25 -21.05 8.17 -3.78
N GLY A 26 -20.96 8.81 -4.95
CA GLY A 26 -21.89 8.55 -6.05
C GLY A 26 -21.74 7.12 -6.56
N ASP A 27 -22.81 6.54 -7.11
CA ASP A 27 -22.79 5.11 -7.49
C ASP A 27 -21.77 4.76 -8.58
N GLY A 28 -21.43 5.72 -9.46
CA GLY A 28 -20.32 5.57 -10.42
C GLY A 28 -18.94 5.53 -9.74
N GLU A 29 -18.70 6.38 -8.75
CA GLU A 29 -17.43 6.41 -8.00
C GLU A 29 -17.26 5.16 -7.13
N LYS A 30 -18.36 4.62 -6.59
CA LYS A 30 -18.35 3.37 -5.80
C LYS A 30 -17.80 2.18 -6.57
N ALA A 31 -18.02 2.12 -7.88
CA ALA A 31 -17.49 1.05 -8.74
C ALA A 31 -16.08 1.34 -9.24
N MET A 32 -15.79 2.59 -9.61
CA MET A 32 -14.50 2.97 -10.20
C MET A 32 -13.36 2.99 -9.18
N ALA A 33 -13.59 3.51 -7.97
CA ALA A 33 -12.54 3.66 -6.96
C ALA A 33 -11.89 2.33 -6.54
N PRO A 34 -12.64 1.25 -6.22
CA PRO A 34 -12.05 -0.06 -5.91
C PRO A 34 -11.30 -0.67 -7.09
N MET A 35 -11.79 -0.47 -8.32
CA MET A 35 -11.12 -0.96 -9.53
C MET A 35 -9.75 -0.29 -9.72
N THR A 36 -9.69 1.03 -9.59
CA THR A 36 -8.42 1.78 -9.66
C THR A 36 -7.44 1.32 -8.59
N VAL A 37 -7.91 1.12 -7.35
CA VAL A 37 -7.06 0.60 -6.26
C VAL A 37 -6.55 -0.80 -6.58
N MET A 38 -7.40 -1.71 -7.07
CA MET A 38 -6.97 -3.07 -7.43
C MET A 38 -5.89 -3.07 -8.51
N ILE A 39 -6.05 -2.25 -9.55
CA ILE A 39 -5.05 -2.15 -10.63
C ILE A 39 -3.74 -1.55 -10.09
N ALA A 40 -3.81 -0.48 -9.30
CA ALA A 40 -2.63 0.13 -8.69
C ALA A 40 -1.88 -0.84 -7.77
N VAL A 41 -2.61 -1.60 -6.94
CA VAL A 41 -2.05 -2.67 -6.09
C VAL A 41 -1.40 -3.77 -6.94
N PHE A 42 -2.00 -4.14 -8.06
CA PHE A 42 -1.45 -5.17 -8.95
C PHE A 42 -0.12 -4.72 -9.57
N ILE A 43 -0.04 -3.48 -10.07
CA ILE A 43 1.20 -2.90 -10.62
C ILE A 43 2.27 -2.82 -9.53
N GLN A 44 1.93 -2.27 -8.37
CA GLN A 44 2.80 -2.19 -7.19
C GLN A 44 3.35 -3.57 -6.82
N PHE A 45 2.49 -4.59 -6.75
CA PHE A 45 2.87 -5.95 -6.37
C PHE A 45 3.83 -6.57 -7.38
N LEU A 46 3.53 -6.49 -8.68
CA LEU A 46 4.38 -7.01 -9.76
C LEU A 46 5.78 -6.40 -9.70
N ILE A 47 5.88 -5.07 -9.62
CA ILE A 47 7.17 -4.38 -9.53
C ILE A 47 7.90 -4.78 -8.26
N SER A 48 7.21 -4.82 -7.12
CA SER A 48 7.82 -5.16 -5.84
C SER A 48 8.35 -6.60 -5.81
N VAL A 49 7.65 -7.55 -6.42
CA VAL A 49 8.13 -8.92 -6.55
C VAL A 49 9.38 -8.97 -7.42
N VAL A 50 9.37 -8.32 -8.59
CA VAL A 50 10.53 -8.27 -9.48
C VAL A 50 11.75 -7.66 -8.77
N VAL A 51 11.59 -6.49 -8.15
CA VAL A 51 12.67 -5.81 -7.41
C VAL A 51 13.17 -6.67 -6.25
N PHE A 52 12.26 -7.31 -5.51
CA PHE A 52 12.64 -8.21 -4.43
C PHE A 52 13.51 -9.37 -4.93
N TYR A 53 13.14 -10.03 -6.04
CA TYR A 53 13.92 -11.12 -6.59
C TYR A 53 15.30 -10.67 -7.08
N LEU A 54 15.39 -9.51 -7.74
CA LEU A 54 16.66 -8.93 -8.19
C LEU A 54 17.58 -8.57 -7.03
N LEU A 55 17.02 -8.07 -5.92
CA LEU A 55 17.78 -7.56 -4.78
C LEU A 55 17.77 -8.48 -3.55
N LYS A 56 17.26 -9.71 -3.66
CA LYS A 56 17.04 -10.62 -2.51
C LYS A 56 18.28 -10.83 -1.63
N LYS A 57 19.48 -10.81 -2.23
CA LYS A 57 20.76 -10.95 -1.51
C LYS A 57 21.11 -9.71 -0.68
N ARG A 58 20.64 -8.53 -1.08
CA ARG A 58 20.90 -7.23 -0.42
C ARG A 58 19.80 -6.83 0.58
N ILE A 59 18.57 -7.33 0.41
CA ILE A 59 17.42 -7.05 1.29
C ILE A 59 17.43 -8.01 2.50
N ARG A 60 18.38 -7.79 3.42
CA ARG A 60 18.51 -8.53 4.69
C ARG A 60 18.44 -7.57 5.89
N GLY A 61 18.01 -8.08 7.05
CA GLY A 61 17.86 -7.27 8.27
C GLY A 61 16.99 -6.03 8.07
N ASN A 62 17.49 -4.87 8.53
CA ASN A 62 16.78 -3.58 8.46
C ASN A 62 16.44 -3.13 7.03
N ASN A 63 17.16 -3.61 6.01
CA ASN A 63 16.85 -3.30 4.61
C ASN A 63 15.47 -3.84 4.19
N ARG A 64 14.93 -4.84 4.90
CA ARG A 64 13.56 -5.33 4.68
C ARG A 64 12.51 -4.27 5.01
N ILE A 65 12.74 -3.46 6.05
CA ILE A 65 11.84 -2.37 6.46
C ILE A 65 11.89 -1.22 5.44
N ILE A 66 13.10 -0.84 5.03
CA ILE A 66 13.30 0.16 3.96
C ILE A 66 12.59 -0.27 2.67
N PHE A 67 12.62 -1.57 2.36
CA PHE A 67 11.94 -2.10 1.19
C PHE A 67 10.41 -2.02 1.29
N PHE A 68 9.82 -2.14 2.49
CA PHE A 68 8.39 -1.84 2.68
C PHE A 68 8.06 -0.36 2.46
N ALA A 69 8.90 0.55 2.96
CA ALA A 69 8.72 1.98 2.72
C ALA A 69 8.78 2.33 1.21
N PHE A 70 9.73 1.74 0.48
CA PHE A 70 9.81 1.86 -0.98
C PHE A 70 8.54 1.33 -1.66
N ASN A 71 7.99 0.23 -1.16
CA ASN A 71 6.77 -0.34 -1.69
C ASN A 71 5.55 0.61 -1.54
N MET A 72 5.46 1.35 -0.43
CA MET A 72 4.43 2.39 -0.27
C MET A 72 4.58 3.52 -1.30
N VAL A 73 5.82 3.94 -1.58
CA VAL A 73 6.08 4.95 -2.62
C VAL A 73 5.71 4.43 -4.01
N LEU A 74 5.99 3.15 -4.30
CA LEU A 74 5.60 2.51 -5.56
C LEU A 74 4.09 2.53 -5.79
N TYR A 75 3.29 2.39 -4.74
CA TYR A 75 1.83 2.50 -4.86
C TYR A 75 1.40 3.90 -5.29
N GLU A 76 1.93 4.94 -4.64
CA GLU A 76 1.64 6.35 -4.98
C GLU A 76 2.03 6.63 -6.43
N LEU A 77 3.19 6.13 -6.88
CA LEU A 77 3.61 6.20 -8.28
C LEU A 77 2.70 5.40 -9.21
N SER A 78 2.17 4.26 -8.76
CA SER A 78 1.22 3.46 -9.55
C SER A 78 -0.10 4.21 -9.75
N PHE A 79 -0.50 5.03 -8.77
CA PHE A 79 -1.67 5.90 -8.88
C PHE A 79 -1.50 6.99 -9.94
N LEU A 80 -0.28 7.50 -10.17
CA LEU A 80 -0.02 8.49 -11.23
C LEU A 80 -0.37 8.03 -12.65
N PHE A 81 -0.46 6.72 -12.89
CA PHE A 81 -0.94 6.20 -14.18
C PHE A 81 -2.44 6.40 -14.40
N PHE A 82 -3.19 6.61 -13.32
CA PHE A 82 -4.66 6.73 -13.33
C PHE A 82 -5.14 8.10 -12.85
N SER A 83 -4.34 8.81 -12.06
CA SER A 83 -4.61 10.16 -11.58
C SER A 83 -3.50 11.11 -12.03
N ASN A 84 -3.87 12.33 -12.44
CA ASN A 84 -2.92 13.40 -12.79
C ASN A 84 -2.21 14.02 -11.55
N SER A 85 -2.32 13.36 -10.41
CA SER A 85 -1.87 13.82 -9.10
C SER A 85 -1.51 12.63 -8.21
N LEU A 86 -0.56 12.85 -7.31
CA LEU A 86 -0.27 11.87 -6.26
C LEU A 86 -1.38 11.92 -5.20
N PRO A 87 -1.91 10.77 -4.77
CA PRO A 87 -2.91 10.68 -3.70
C PRO A 87 -2.57 11.54 -2.48
N ILE A 88 -1.33 11.46 -2.01
CA ILE A 88 -0.89 12.23 -0.85
C ILE A 88 -0.99 13.76 -1.04
N PHE A 89 -0.84 14.27 -2.27
CA PHE A 89 -0.96 15.71 -2.54
C PHE A 89 -2.40 16.17 -2.73
N ASP A 90 -3.27 15.32 -3.26
CA ASP A 90 -4.70 15.64 -3.38
C ASP A 90 -5.36 15.82 -2.00
N VAL A 91 -4.87 15.08 -1.01
CA VAL A 91 -5.25 15.22 0.40
C VAL A 91 -4.98 16.63 0.92
N PHE A 92 -3.80 17.19 0.64
CA PHE A 92 -3.45 18.54 1.12
C PHE A 92 -4.15 19.66 0.33
N LYS A 93 -4.52 19.41 -0.92
CA LYS A 93 -5.18 20.42 -1.78
C LYS A 93 -6.69 20.53 -1.53
N SER A 94 -7.35 19.44 -1.16
CA SER A 94 -8.82 19.36 -1.13
C SER A 94 -9.47 19.65 0.24
N GLY A 95 -8.65 20.02 1.25
CA GLY A 95 -9.11 20.28 2.62
C GLY A 95 -9.63 19.03 3.33
N PHE A 96 -10.11 19.17 4.57
CA PHE A 96 -10.50 18.03 5.42
C PHE A 96 -11.67 17.21 4.84
N ILE A 97 -12.61 17.85 4.15
CA ILE A 97 -13.77 17.18 3.54
C ILE A 97 -13.34 16.41 2.28
N GLY A 98 -12.49 17.00 1.44
CA GLY A 98 -11.92 16.32 0.28
C GLY A 98 -11.01 15.16 0.67
N PHE A 99 -10.31 15.28 1.80
CA PHE A 99 -9.55 14.20 2.42
C PHE A 99 -10.45 13.01 2.79
N ILE A 100 -11.56 13.25 3.50
CA ILE A 100 -12.51 12.18 3.84
C ILE A 100 -13.08 11.54 2.55
N ASN A 101 -13.30 12.31 1.49
CA ASN A 101 -13.81 11.76 0.24
C ASN A 101 -12.73 11.11 -0.65
N ARG A 102 -11.44 11.11 -0.27
CA ARG A 102 -10.39 10.44 -1.07
C ARG A 102 -9.47 9.55 -0.26
N ALA A 103 -9.71 9.38 1.05
CA ALA A 103 -8.83 8.60 1.90
C ALA A 103 -8.74 7.11 1.53
N TYR A 104 -9.64 6.57 0.69
CA TYR A 104 -9.46 5.24 0.10
C TYR A 104 -8.15 5.12 -0.69
N SER A 105 -7.67 6.23 -1.28
CA SER A 105 -6.39 6.30 -1.98
C SER A 105 -5.18 6.23 -1.05
N LEU A 106 -5.36 6.41 0.26
CA LEU A 106 -4.31 6.21 1.28
C LEU A 106 -4.33 4.81 1.90
N SER A 107 -5.23 3.93 1.43
CA SER A 107 -5.37 2.57 1.96
C SER A 107 -4.06 1.79 1.94
N SER A 108 -3.21 1.99 0.93
CA SER A 108 -1.90 1.33 0.84
C SER A 108 -0.88 1.86 1.84
N ILE A 109 -0.92 3.16 2.15
CA ILE A 109 -0.08 3.74 3.21
C ILE A 109 -0.50 3.17 4.57
N ILE A 110 -1.80 3.18 4.87
CA ILE A 110 -2.33 2.63 6.13
C ILE A 110 -1.97 1.15 6.24
N SER A 111 -2.23 0.37 5.19
CA SER A 111 -1.88 -1.05 5.14
C SER A 111 -0.37 -1.28 5.28
N GLY A 112 0.44 -0.46 4.59
CA GLY A 112 1.89 -0.53 4.63
C GLY A 112 2.42 -0.29 6.04
N VAL A 113 1.91 0.73 6.74
CA VAL A 113 2.29 1.01 8.14
C VAL A 113 1.89 -0.15 9.06
N LEU A 114 0.69 -0.72 8.90
CA LEU A 114 0.23 -1.88 9.67
C LEU A 114 1.15 -3.09 9.45
N ILE A 115 1.44 -3.43 8.18
CA ILE A 115 2.30 -4.56 7.83
C ILE A 115 3.74 -4.33 8.29
N MET A 116 4.27 -3.12 8.14
CA MET A 116 5.61 -2.78 8.61
C MET A 116 5.73 -2.92 10.12
N THR A 117 4.71 -2.47 10.87
CA THR A 117 4.64 -2.62 12.33
C THR A 117 4.53 -4.08 12.74
N ALA A 118 3.62 -4.84 12.11
CA ALA A 118 3.45 -6.26 12.37
C ALA A 118 4.73 -7.05 12.07
N PHE A 119 5.41 -6.74 10.96
CA PHE A 119 6.69 -7.34 10.58
C PHE A 119 7.78 -7.00 11.59
N TYR A 120 7.84 -5.75 12.07
CA TYR A 120 8.81 -5.33 13.09
C TYR A 120 8.60 -6.09 14.41
N ILE A 121 7.35 -6.18 14.90
CA ILE A 121 7.00 -6.94 16.10
C ILE A 121 7.34 -8.43 15.92
N PHE A 122 7.01 -9.01 14.77
CA PHE A 122 7.31 -10.42 14.47
C PHE A 122 8.81 -10.71 14.55
N ASN A 123 9.66 -9.83 13.98
CA ASN A 123 11.12 -9.96 14.04
C ASN A 123 11.68 -9.79 15.46
N LEU A 124 11.06 -8.96 16.30
CA LEU A 124 11.44 -8.83 17.72
C LEU A 124 11.14 -10.10 18.50
N LEU A 125 10.01 -10.76 18.19
CA LEU A 125 9.60 -12.00 18.86
C LEU A 125 10.38 -13.24 18.35
N HIS A 126 10.89 -13.21 17.11
CA HIS A 126 11.61 -14.33 16.48
C HIS A 126 12.97 -13.90 15.90
N PRO A 127 13.96 -13.54 16.74
CA PRO A 127 15.24 -13.00 16.28
C PRO A 127 16.11 -14.02 15.51
N GLU A 128 15.89 -15.33 15.73
CA GLU A 128 16.58 -16.44 15.07
C GLU A 128 16.38 -16.42 13.54
N GLU A 129 15.18 -16.07 13.07
CA GLU A 129 14.82 -16.09 11.64
C GLU A 129 15.43 -14.93 10.83
N VAL A 130 15.89 -13.86 11.51
CA VAL A 130 16.42 -12.65 10.87
C VAL A 130 17.88 -12.81 10.43
N LYS A 131 18.62 -13.76 11.03
CA LYS A 131 20.05 -14.00 10.75
C LYS A 131 20.32 -14.91 9.54
N SER A 132 19.28 -15.48 8.91
CA SER A 132 19.36 -16.32 7.69
C SER A 132 19.19 -15.52 6.38
#